data_AF-A0A0A8JJV6-F1
#
_entry.id   AF-A0A0A8JJV6-F1
#
_cell.length_a   1.000
_cell.length_b   1.000
_cell.length_c   1.000
_cell.angle_alpha   90.00
_cell.angle_beta   90.00
_cell.angle_gamma   90.00
#
_symmetry.space_group_name_H-M   'P 1'
#
loop_
_entity.id
_entity.type
_entity.pdbx_description
1 polymer ?
#
loop_
_entity_poly.entity_id
_entity_poly.type
_entity_poly.pdbx_seq_one_letter_code
_entity_poly.pdbx_strand_id
1 'polypeptide(L)' 'MDKMLCEKLDLSLMINRQRKVMYKKAKDFGFTHPSVVQCSQELDAMLNRYQHIRM' A
#
# COMPACT_ATOMS: atom_id res chain seq x y z
N MET A 1 2.98 17.31 -18.08
CA MET A 1 3.27 16.16 -17.20
C MET A 1 2.45 15.00 -17.68
N ASP A 2 3.06 13.84 -17.86
CA ASP A 2 2.35 12.62 -18.23
C ASP A 2 1.45 12.17 -17.06
N LYS A 3 0.13 12.13 -17.28
CA LYS A 3 -0.88 11.78 -16.28
C LYS A 3 -0.64 10.39 -15.67
N MET A 4 -0.14 9.46 -16.48
CA MET A 4 0.13 8.08 -16.07
C MET A 4 1.37 8.00 -15.17
N LEU A 5 2.37 8.85 -15.41
CA LEU A 5 3.57 8.97 -14.56
C LEU A 5 3.23 9.55 -13.18
N CYS A 6 2.36 10.57 -13.12
CA CYS A 6 1.90 11.14 -11.85
C CYS A 6 1.14 10.11 -11.01
N GLU A 7 0.18 9.40 -11.60
CA GLU A 7 -0.61 8.38 -10.89
C GLU A 7 0.30 7.26 -10.32
N LYS A 8 1.31 6.86 -11.09
CA LYS A 8 2.29 5.86 -10.66
C LYS A 8 3.13 6.35 -9.47
N LEU A 9 3.56 7.61 -9.50
CA LEU A 9 4.32 8.21 -8.41
C LEU A 9 3.47 8.30 -7.13
N ASP A 10 2.22 8.75 -7.26
CA ASP A 10 1.28 8.85 -6.14
C ASP A 10 1.02 7.49 -5.49
N LEU A 11 0.78 6.45 -6.31
CA LEU A 11 0.59 5.09 -5.82
C LEU A 11 1.83 4.56 -5.10
N SER A 12 3.03 4.81 -5.63
CA SER A 12 4.29 4.42 -4.98
C SER A 12 4.44 5.07 -3.60
N LEU A 13 4.10 6.36 -3.47
CA LEU A 13 4.13 7.07 -2.19
C LEU A 13 3.11 6.49 -1.21
N MET A 14 1.89 6.20 -1.68
CA MET A 14 0.83 5.60 -0.85
C MET A 14 1.21 4.20 -0.36
N ILE A 15 1.77 3.35 -1.23
CA ILE A 15 2.27 2.01 -0.89
C ILE A 15 3.32 2.08 0.22
N ASN A 16 4.29 2.98 0.09
CA ASN A 16 5.35 3.14 1.08
C ASN A 16 4.80 3.66 2.42
N ARG A 17 3.84 4.58 2.39
CA ARG A 17 3.15 5.05 3.60
C ARG A 17 2.38 3.92 4.28
N GLN A 18 1.60 3.15 3.52
CA GLN A 18 0.78 2.07 4.04
C GLN A 18 1.63 0.94 4.65
N ARG A 19 2.77 0.60 4.02
CA ARG A 19 3.74 -0.34 4.60
C ARG A 19 4.21 0.09 5.99
N LYS A 20 4.58 1.36 6.16
CA LYS A 20 5.00 1.90 7.47
C LYS A 20 3.89 1.79 8.51
N VAL A 21 2.64 2.09 8.13
CA VAL A 21 1.47 1.94 9.01
C VAL A 21 1.24 0.48 9.40
N MET A 22 1.28 -0.43 8.44
CA MET A 22 1.09 -1.87 8.66
C MET A 22 2.15 -2.41 9.63
N TYR A 23 3.44 -2.09 9.42
CA TYR A 23 4.50 -2.54 10.31
C TYR A 23 4.39 -1.96 11.71
N LYS A 24 4.00 -0.69 11.85
CA LYS A 24 3.74 -0.09 13.16
C LYS A 24 2.61 -0.83 13.88
N LYS A 25 1.46 -1.03 13.22
CA LYS A 25 0.34 -1.78 13.80
C LYS A 25 0.69 -3.24 14.11
N ALA A 26 1.50 -3.89 13.28
CA ALA A 26 1.95 -5.26 13.52
C ALA A 26 2.85 -5.36 14.75
N LYS A 27 3.69 -4.34 14.98
CA LYS A 27 4.50 -4.24 16.20
C LYS A 27 3.64 -4.04 17.44
N ASP A 28 2.59 -3.22 17.35
CA ASP A 28 1.74 -2.86 18.48
C ASP A 28 0.70 -3.95 18.82
N PHE A 29 0.14 -4.63 17.80
CA PHE A 29 -1.01 -5.54 17.95
C PHE A 29 -0.77 -6.97 17.45
N GLY A 30 0.34 -7.25 16.76
CA GLY A 30 0.61 -8.52 16.10
C GLY A 30 0.08 -8.59 14.66
N PHE A 31 0.63 -9.52 13.86
CA PHE A 31 0.34 -9.63 12.42
C PHE A 31 -1.09 -10.09 12.09
N THR A 32 -1.71 -10.88 12.97
CA THR A 32 -3.07 -11.42 12.76
C THR A 32 -4.16 -10.48 13.25
N HIS A 33 -3.78 -9.34 13.87
CA HIS A 33 -4.77 -8.38 14.35
C HIS A 33 -5.59 -7.84 13.17
N PRO A 34 -6.94 -7.73 13.29
CA PRO A 34 -7.79 -7.32 12.18
C PRO A 34 -7.37 -6.01 11.52
N SER A 35 -6.86 -5.06 12.30
CA SER A 35 -6.37 -3.77 11.78
C SER A 35 -5.08 -3.87 10.95
N VAL A 36 -4.29 -4.94 11.13
CA VAL A 36 -3.08 -5.24 10.34
C VAL A 36 -3.46 -6.00 9.08
N VAL A 37 -4.38 -6.96 9.20
CA VAL A 37 -4.95 -7.70 8.06
C VAL A 37 -5.67 -6.75 7.09
N GLN A 38 -6.44 -5.80 7.61
CA GLN A 38 -7.05 -4.77 6.77
C GLN A 38 -5.98 -3.92 6.05
N CYS A 39 -4.92 -3.51 6.77
CA CYS A 39 -3.84 -2.76 6.16
C CYS A 39 -3.11 -3.54 5.05
N SER A 40 -2.94 -4.86 5.18
CA SER A 40 -2.36 -5.68 4.13
C SER A 40 -3.28 -5.82 2.92
N GLN A 41 -4.60 -5.96 3.13
CA GLN A 41 -5.58 -6.00 2.02
C GLN A 41 -5.59 -4.68 1.23
N GLU A 42 -5.57 -3.54 1.93
CA GLU A 42 -5.46 -2.22 1.30
C GLU A 42 -4.14 -2.06 0.53
N LEU A 43 -3.03 -2.56 1.09
CA LEU A 43 -1.73 -2.54 0.43
C LEU A 43 -1.72 -3.39 -0.84
N ASP A 44 -2.31 -4.58 -0.81
CA ASP A 44 -2.44 -5.45 -1.98
C ASP A 44 -3.26 -4.80 -3.09
N ALA A 45 -4.36 -4.12 -2.77
CA ALA A 45 -5.14 -3.37 -3.75
C ALA A 45 -4.32 -2.26 -4.44
N MET A 46 -3.51 -1.52 -3.67
CA MET A 46 -2.61 -0.49 -4.22
C MET A 46 -1.51 -1.11 -5.10
N LEU A 47 -0.92 -2.23 -4.68
CA LEU A 47 0.10 -2.95 -5.44
C LEU A 47 -0.46 -3.49 -6.75
N ASN A 48 -1.66 -4.06 -6.73
CA ASN A 48 -2.35 -4.52 -7.94
C ASN A 48 -2.57 -3.36 -8.91
N ARG A 49 -3.09 -2.22 -8.45
CA ARG A 49 -3.27 -1.04 -9.31
C ARG A 49 -1.93 -0.54 -9.89
N TYR A 50 -0.89 -0.49 -9.07
CA TYR A 50 0.44 -0.09 -9.52
C TYR A 50 1.02 -1.04 -10.60
N GLN A 51 0.79 -2.35 -10.47
CA GLN A 51 1.18 -3.35 -11.46
C GLN A 51 0.40 -3.20 -12.78
N HIS A 52 -0.90 -2.88 -12.72
CA HIS A 52 -1.70 -2.65 -13.92
C HIS A 52 -1.27 -1.40 -14.70
N ILE A 53 -0.70 -0.38 -14.04
CA ILE A 53 -0.08 0.77 -14.73
C ILE A 53 1.28 0.40 -15.36
N ARG A 54 1.91 -0.68 -14.91
CA ARG A 54 3.22 -1.14 -15.41
C ARG A 54 3.10 -2.06 -16.64
N MET A 55 1.97 -2.73 -16.81
CA MET A 55 1.65 -3.58 -17.98
C MET A 55 1.14 -2.73 -19.13
#